data_AF-A0A1M5BZQ5-F1
#
_entry.id   AF-A0A1M5BZQ5-F1
#
_cell.length_a   1.000
_cell.length_b   1.000
_cell.length_c   1.000
_cell.angle_alpha   90.00
_cell.angle_beta   90.00
_cell.angle_gamma   90.00
#
_symmetry.space_group_name_H-M   'P 1'
#
loop_
_entity.id
_entity.type
_entity.pdbx_description
1 polymer ?
#
loop_
_entity_poly.entity_id
_entity_poly.type
_entity_poly.pdbx_seq_one_letter_code
_entity_poly.pdbx_strand_id
1 'polypeptide(L)'
;MAIEILKDFEEYLIKEGKMQKTIISYTGDVKMFLDYLKDKGIAFNGNLNRFYITSYKDHLLKENYTISTINKKINSLNAFNQFLILNGLCHERVLAPNKDKIKIAK
;
A
#
# COMPACT_ATOMS: atom_id res chain seq x y z
N MET A 1 -10.27 -11.89 6.12
CA MET A 1 -9.02 -12.00 5.32
C MET A 1 -8.31 -10.64 5.24
N ALA A 2 -8.75 -9.67 4.44
CA ALA A 2 -8.08 -8.36 4.35
C ALA A 2 -7.94 -7.58 5.67
N ILE A 3 -8.96 -7.64 6.55
CA ILE A 3 -8.92 -7.01 7.88
C ILE A 3 -7.82 -7.62 8.76
N GLU A 4 -7.68 -8.95 8.75
CA GLU A 4 -6.64 -9.63 9.53
C GLU A 4 -5.25 -9.30 9.00
N ILE A 5 -5.05 -9.32 7.68
CA ILE A 5 -3.79 -8.91 7.04
C ILE A 5 -3.41 -7.47 7.43
N LEU A 6 -4.38 -6.56 7.54
CA LEU A 6 -4.12 -5.18 7.97
C LEU A 6 -3.71 -5.09 9.45
N LYS A 7 -4.32 -5.88 10.33
CA LYS A 7 -3.91 -5.97 11.75
C LYS A 7 -2.51 -6.55 11.88
N ASP A 8 -2.22 -7.62 11.15
CA ASP A 8 -0.88 -8.24 11.14
C ASP A 8 0.18 -7.26 10.63
N PHE A 9 -0.17 -6.42 9.64
CA PHE A 9 0.70 -5.35 9.17
C PHE A 9 0.93 -4.27 10.24
N GLU A 10 -0.09 -3.89 10.99
CA GLU A 10 0.06 -2.96 12.12
C GLU A 10 1.01 -3.52 13.19
N GLU A 11 0.82 -4.78 13.59
CA GLU A 11 1.71 -5.46 14.53
C GLU A 11 3.15 -5.54 14.01
N TYR A 12 3.32 -5.81 12.71
CA TYR A 12 4.62 -5.79 12.08
C TYR A 12 5.30 -4.42 12.22
N LEU A 13 4.58 -3.32 11.97
CA LEU A 13 5.15 -1.97 12.12
C LEU A 13 5.51 -1.64 13.58
N ILE A 14 4.73 -2.14 14.54
CA ILE A 14 5.03 -2.01 15.97
C ILE A 14 6.33 -2.77 16.31
N LYS A 15 6.46 -4.02 15.85
CA LYS A 15 7.65 -4.87 16.06
C LYS A 15 8.90 -4.26 15.41
N GLU A 16 8.74 -3.58 14.26
CA GLU A 16 9.80 -2.84 13.57
C GLU A 16 10.16 -1.49 14.25
N GLY A 17 9.52 -1.14 15.37
CA GLY A 17 9.81 0.07 16.13
C GLY A 17 9.42 1.37 15.42
N LYS A 18 8.42 1.33 14.53
CA LYS A 18 7.94 2.55 13.86
C LYS A 18 7.23 3.48 14.86
N MET A 19 7.45 4.78 14.72
CA MET A 19 6.72 5.77 15.51
C MET A 19 5.20 5.66 15.29
N GLN A 20 4.39 5.90 16.33
CA GLN A 20 2.92 5.83 16.28
C GLN A 20 2.31 6.57 15.10
N LYS A 21 2.78 7.80 14.82
CA LYS A 21 2.31 8.59 13.67
C LYS A 21 2.55 7.91 12.31
N THR A 22 3.65 7.16 12.21
CA THR A 22 4.01 6.41 10.99
C THR A 22 3.13 5.18 10.86
N ILE A 23 2.88 4.47 11.98
CA ILE A 23 1.95 3.35 12.03
C ILE A 23 0.57 3.79 11.54
N ILE A 24 0.00 4.84 12.15
CA ILE A 24 -1.32 5.39 11.78
C ILE A 24 -1.35 5.80 10.29
N SER A 25 -0.32 6.48 9.80
CA SER A 25 -0.29 6.85 8.38
C SER A 25 -0.23 5.62 7.47
N TYR A 26 0.60 4.63 7.80
CA TYR A 26 0.81 3.48 6.92
C TYR A 26 -0.41 2.56 6.92
N THR A 27 -0.97 2.24 8.09
CA THR A 27 -2.18 1.42 8.19
C THR A 27 -3.38 2.13 7.56
N GLY A 28 -3.52 3.45 7.75
CA GLY A 28 -4.55 4.26 7.10
C GLY A 28 -4.44 4.26 5.57
N ASP A 29 -3.23 4.44 5.04
CA ASP A 29 -2.99 4.42 3.59
C ASP A 29 -3.23 3.02 2.98
N VAL A 30 -2.83 1.95 3.67
CA VAL A 30 -3.11 0.56 3.24
C VAL A 30 -4.60 0.25 3.32
N LYS A 31 -5.29 0.68 4.39
CA LYS A 31 -6.74 0.49 4.53
C LYS A 31 -7.49 1.09 3.35
N MET A 32 -7.16 2.32 2.96
CA MET A 32 -7.79 2.97 1.79
C MET A 32 -7.56 2.19 0.49
N PHE A 33 -6.40 1.56 0.33
CA PHE A 33 -6.13 0.70 -0.82
C PHE A 33 -6.96 -0.59 -0.78
N LEU A 34 -7.08 -1.24 0.38
CA LEU A 34 -7.90 -2.44 0.55
C LEU A 34 -9.39 -2.14 0.33
N ASP A 35 -9.87 -1.00 0.83
CA ASP A 35 -11.24 -0.53 0.60
C ASP A 35 -11.47 -0.28 -0.91
N TYR A 36 -10.52 0.36 -1.60
CA TYR A 36 -10.58 0.52 -3.05
C TYR A 36 -10.69 -0.82 -3.80
N LEU A 37 -9.91 -1.84 -3.42
CA LEU A 37 -10.01 -3.17 -4.04
C LEU A 37 -11.38 -3.82 -3.77
N LYS A 38 -11.88 -3.68 -2.54
CA LYS A 38 -13.20 -4.17 -2.16
C LYS A 38 -14.32 -3.51 -2.99
N ASP A 39 -14.23 -2.20 -3.21
CA ASP A 39 -15.19 -1.45 -4.04
C ASP A 39 -15.15 -1.87 -5.52
N LYS A 40 -14.04 -2.46 -5.97
CA LYS A 40 -13.90 -3.10 -7.29
C LYS A 40 -14.32 -4.58 -7.30
N GLY A 41 -14.88 -5.09 -6.21
CA GLY A 41 -15.27 -6.50 -6.08
C GLY A 41 -14.09 -7.47 -5.92
N ILE A 42 -12.90 -6.96 -5.59
CA ILE A 42 -11.68 -7.76 -5.45
C ILE A 42 -11.50 -8.11 -3.97
N ALA A 43 -11.65 -9.39 -3.63
CA ALA A 43 -11.33 -9.90 -2.31
C ALA A 43 -9.80 -10.08 -2.17
N PHE A 44 -9.14 -9.14 -1.49
CA PHE A 44 -7.70 -9.21 -1.29
C PHE A 44 -7.30 -10.36 -0.36
N ASN A 45 -6.40 -11.22 -0.85
CA ASN A 45 -5.96 -12.44 -0.19
C ASN A 45 -4.47 -12.43 0.22
N GLY A 46 -3.80 -11.27 0.14
CA GLY A 46 -2.38 -11.13 0.45
C GLY A 46 -1.47 -11.14 -0.79
N ASN A 47 -1.95 -11.64 -1.93
CA ASN A 47 -1.16 -11.60 -3.16
C ASN A 47 -1.29 -10.23 -3.85
N LEU A 48 -0.34 -9.35 -3.55
CA LEU A 48 -0.24 -8.04 -4.19
C LEU A 48 0.43 -8.20 -5.57
N ASN A 49 -0.16 -7.59 -6.61
CA ASN A 49 0.39 -7.62 -7.96
C ASN A 49 0.51 -6.20 -8.56
N ARG A 50 1.23 -6.10 -9.68
CA ARG A 50 1.45 -4.82 -10.37
C ARG A 50 0.17 -4.16 -10.85
N PHE A 51 -0.82 -4.95 -11.28
CA PHE A 51 -2.08 -4.44 -11.80
C PHE A 51 -2.85 -3.65 -10.73
N TYR A 52 -2.93 -4.17 -9.49
CA TYR A 52 -3.60 -3.47 -8.39
C TYR A 52 -2.93 -2.13 -8.07
N ILE A 53 -1.60 -2.08 -8.10
CA ILE A 53 -0.84 -0.85 -7.84
C ILE A 53 -1.09 0.21 -8.91
N THR A 54 -0.97 -0.16 -10.19
CA THR A 54 -1.20 0.78 -11.30
C THR A 54 -2.65 1.28 -11.30
N SER A 55 -3.61 0.36 -11.12
CA SER A 55 -5.05 0.70 -11.09
C SER A 55 -5.38 1.66 -9.93
N TYR A 56 -4.80 1.44 -8.75
CA TYR A 56 -5.00 2.35 -7.61
C TYR A 56 -4.37 3.72 -7.84
N LYS A 57 -3.16 3.77 -8.43
CA LYS A 57 -2.50 5.02 -8.79
C LYS A 57 -3.33 5.84 -9.79
N ASP A 58 -3.88 5.19 -10.81
CA ASP A 58 -4.75 5.85 -11.79
C ASP A 58 -6.05 6.36 -11.15
N HIS A 59 -6.60 5.61 -10.20
CA HIS A 59 -7.75 6.07 -9.41
C HIS A 59 -7.40 7.32 -8.59
N LEU A 60 -6.29 7.34 -7.85
CA LEU A 60 -5.89 8.51 -7.07
C LEU A 60 -5.65 9.75 -7.95
N LEU A 61 -5.13 9.57 -9.16
CA LEU A 61 -4.97 10.66 -10.13
C LEU A 61 -6.34 11.20 -10.58
N LYS A 62 -7.31 10.33 -10.87
CA LYS A 62 -8.68 10.72 -11.26
C LYS A 62 -9.42 11.45 -10.13
N GLU A 63 -9.16 11.07 -8.88
CA GLU A 63 -9.67 11.74 -7.68
C GLU A 63 -8.92 13.05 -7.35
N ASN A 64 -8.01 13.51 -8.21
CA ASN A 64 -7.24 14.75 -8.06
C ASN A 64 -6.40 14.82 -6.77
N TYR A 65 -5.95 13.68 -6.24
CA TYR A 65 -4.97 13.70 -5.14
C TYR A 65 -3.66 14.34 -5.60
N THR A 66 -3.03 15.13 -4.73
CA THR A 66 -1.72 15.71 -5.04
C THR A 66 -0.66 14.63 -5.26
N ILE A 67 0.33 14.91 -6.10
CA ILE A 67 1.46 14.01 -6.36
C ILE A 67 2.17 13.61 -5.05
N SER A 68 2.29 14.55 -4.09
CA SER A 68 2.88 14.27 -2.78
C SER A 68 2.08 13.23 -2.00
N THR A 69 0.76 13.38 -1.97
CA THR A 69 -0.14 12.41 -1.32
C THR A 69 -0.08 11.04 -1.98
N ILE A 70 -0.07 10.99 -3.32
CA ILE A 70 0.05 9.74 -4.08
C ILE A 70 1.38 9.06 -3.75
N ASN A 71 2.50 9.79 -3.81
CA ASN A 71 3.82 9.23 -3.49
C ASN A 71 3.92 8.74 -2.04
N LYS A 72 3.27 9.42 -1.09
CA LYS A 72 3.17 8.95 0.31
C LYS A 72 2.44 7.60 0.38
N LYS A 73 1.28 7.48 -0.27
CA LYS A 73 0.51 6.22 -0.32
C LYS A 73 1.31 5.08 -0.96
N ILE A 74 2.03 5.36 -2.05
CA ILE A 74 2.92 4.38 -2.69
C ILE A 74 4.04 3.92 -1.75
N ASN A 75 4.61 4.81 -0.92
CA ASN A 75 5.60 4.40 0.08
C ASN A 75 5.00 3.46 1.14
N SER A 76 3.77 3.74 1.62
CA SER A 76 3.07 2.86 2.55
C SER A 76 2.77 1.49 1.93
N LEU A 77 2.34 1.45 0.67
CA LEU A 77 2.12 0.19 -0.06
C LEU A 77 3.43 -0.58 -0.31
N ASN A 78 4.56 0.11 -0.46
CA ASN A 78 5.86 -0.55 -0.61
C ASN A 78 6.27 -1.26 0.70
N ALA A 79 6.07 -0.60 1.85
CA ALA A 79 6.28 -1.25 3.15
C ALA A 79 5.33 -2.43 3.36
N PHE A 80 4.07 -2.29 2.92
CA PHE A 80 3.10 -3.38 2.96
C PHE A 80 3.50 -4.57 2.07
N ASN A 81 3.98 -4.33 0.85
CA ASN A 81 4.47 -5.39 -0.04
C ASN A 81 5.64 -6.15 0.59
N GLN A 82 6.57 -5.45 1.24
CA GLN A 82 7.66 -6.09 1.98
C GLN A 82 7.13 -6.98 3.11
N PHE A 83 6.19 -6.48 3.90
CA PHE A 83 5.51 -7.28 4.94
C PHE A 83 4.86 -8.54 4.36
N LEU A 84 4.11 -8.43 3.26
CA LEU A 84 3.45 -9.58 2.62
C LEU A 84 4.45 -10.63 2.15
N ILE A 85 5.61 -10.20 1.62
CA ILE A 85 6.68 -11.11 1.20
C ILE A 85 7.31 -11.83 2.39
N LEU A 86 7.62 -11.10 3.46
CA LEU A 86 8.21 -11.67 4.67
C LEU A 86 7.29 -12.71 5.33
N ASN A 87 5.97 -12.58 5.16
CA ASN A 87 4.97 -13.52 5.68
C ASN A 87 4.56 -14.60 4.66
N GLY A 88 5.23 -14.69 3.50
CA GLY A 88 4.95 -15.70 2.48
C GLY A 88 3.60 -15.55 1.75
N LEU A 89 2.93 -14.41 1.90
CA LEU A 89 1.64 -14.10 1.27
C LEU A 89 1.78 -13.60 -0.17
N CYS A 90 2.94 -13.04 -0.50
CA CYS A 90 3.28 -12.55 -1.82
C CYS A 90 4.72 -12.95 -2.15
N HIS A 91 5.01 -13.22 -3.43
CA HIS A 91 6.34 -13.67 -3.85
C HIS A 91 7.05 -12.64 -4.74
N GLU A 92 6.42 -11.51 -5.01
CA GLU A 92 6.95 -10.50 -5.92
C GLU A 92 7.06 -9.13 -5.25
N ARG A 93 8.21 -8.48 -5.45
CA ARG A 93 8.34 -7.04 -5.20
C ARG A 93 7.71 -6.28 -6.38
N VAL A 94 6.48 -5.84 -6.20
CA VAL A 94 5.69 -5.18 -7.26
C VAL A 94 5.88 -3.67 -7.26
N LEU A 95 6.45 -3.13 -6.19
CA LEU A 95 6.78 -1.73 -5.99
C LEU A 95 8.29 -1.51 -5.97
N ALA A 96 8.74 -0.57 -6.80
CA ALA A 96 10.10 -0.06 -6.86
C ALA A 96 10.03 1.46 -6.69
N PRO A 97 10.43 2.03 -5.52
CA PRO A 97 10.29 3.45 -5.22
C PRO A 97 10.88 4.39 -6.28
N ASN A 98 11.93 3.97 -6.99
CA ASN A 98 12.59 4.76 -8.03
C ASN A 98 11.82 4.79 -9.36
N LYS A 99 10.88 3.85 -9.58
CA LYS A 99 10.08 3.73 -10.81
C LYS A 99 8.62 4.14 -10.60
N ASP A 100 8.08 3.95 -9.40
CA ASP A 100 6.63 4.09 -9.16
C ASP A 100 6.21 5.45 -8.64
N LYS A 101 7.13 6.19 -8.03
CA LYS A 101 6.92 7.59 -7.67
C LYS A 101 6.70 8.43 -8.93
N ILE A 102 5.67 9.28 -8.89
CA ILE A 102 5.45 10.26 -9.94
C ILE A 102 6.52 11.34 -9.79
N LYS A 103 7.25 11.60 -10.89
CA LYS A 103 8.21 12.70 -10.96
C LYS A 103 7.44 14.03 -10.89
N ILE A 104 7.83 14.89 -9.96
CA ILE A 104 7.35 16.27 -9.95
C ILE A 104 8.12 16.99 -11.06
N ALA A 105 7.42 17.41 -12.11
CA ALA A 105 8.00 18.34 -13.08
C ALA A 105 8.24 19.67 -12.33
N LYS A 106 9.49 20.13 -12.33
CA LYS A 106 9.84 21.48 -11.87
C LYS A 106 9.55 22.48 -12.99
#